data_AF-A0A3B8MKS8-F1
#
_entry.id   AF-A0A3B8MKS8-F1
#
_cell.length_a   1.000
_cell.length_b   1.000
_cell.length_c   1.000
_cell.angle_alpha   90.00
_cell.angle_beta   90.00
_cell.angle_gamma   90.00
#
_symmetry.space_group_name_H-M   'P 1'
#
loop_
_entity.id
_entity.type
_entity.pdbx_description
1 polymer ?
#
loop_
_entity_poly.entity_id
_entity_poly.type
_entity_poly.pdbx_seq_one_letter_code
_entity_poly.pdbx_strand_id
1 'polypeptide(L)'
;MEFENNLVNYEAFGAKGDGVTDDTQAICDAHAYANEHALDVRTDPRGTYYMGGKPLTTIIATNTDWSTSRFTIDDAAGVENHRLSVFEIQSLLEPEELSFTSLTRDQRQTNVRPERNCWVRVENENKRLYLRRGRNVNQGVSQSNCFVLRRDGTIEGDIDWEYDEVTGVEALPIENETLSIRGGIFTTFASRWQRKRGTSTGIGTS
;
A
#
# COMPACT_ATOMS: atom_id res chain seq x y z
N MET A 1 9.91 25.37 -9.22
CA MET A 1 8.59 25.68 -8.65
C MET A 1 8.87 26.17 -7.23
N GLU A 2 8.28 27.28 -6.78
CA GLU A 2 8.47 27.78 -5.41
C GLU A 2 7.24 27.43 -4.57
N PHE A 3 7.46 26.87 -3.38
CA PHE A 3 6.40 26.44 -2.47
C PHE A 3 6.48 27.21 -1.16
N GLU A 4 5.33 27.65 -0.65
CA GLU A 4 5.27 28.28 0.66
C GLU A 4 5.74 27.29 1.74
N ASN A 5 6.74 27.70 2.53
CA ASN A 5 7.38 26.87 3.56
C ASN A 5 7.98 25.54 3.05
N ASN A 6 8.33 25.46 1.76
CA ASN A 6 8.81 24.22 1.11
C ASN A 6 7.81 23.05 1.17
N LEU A 7 6.51 23.34 1.25
CA LEU A 7 5.46 22.34 1.28
C LEU A 7 4.78 22.21 -0.08
N VAL A 8 4.89 21.02 -0.67
CA VAL A 8 4.22 20.69 -1.92
C VAL A 8 2.71 20.66 -1.69
N ASN A 9 1.96 21.38 -2.53
CA ASN A 9 0.49 21.36 -2.55
C ASN A 9 -0.01 20.84 -3.89
N TYR A 10 -1.23 20.32 -3.91
CA TYR A 10 -1.79 19.69 -5.11
C TYR A 10 -2.15 20.70 -6.20
N GLU A 11 -2.52 21.93 -5.82
CA GLU A 11 -2.95 22.99 -6.72
C GLU A 11 -1.82 23.45 -7.65
N ALA A 12 -0.57 23.41 -7.18
CA ALA A 12 0.61 23.68 -7.99
C ALA A 12 0.79 22.69 -9.16
N PHE A 13 0.15 21.52 -9.07
CA PHE A 13 0.14 20.45 -10.08
C PHE A 13 -1.20 20.38 -10.83
N GLY A 14 -2.08 21.35 -10.62
CA GLY A 14 -3.32 21.51 -11.37
C GLY A 14 -4.57 20.93 -10.72
N ALA A 15 -4.49 20.44 -9.47
CA ALA A 15 -5.67 20.03 -8.74
C ALA A 15 -6.64 21.22 -8.57
N LYS A 16 -7.94 20.96 -8.72
CA LYS A 16 -8.99 21.97 -8.53
C LYS A 16 -9.53 21.98 -7.11
N GLY A 17 -9.59 20.83 -6.45
CA GLY A 17 -10.09 20.75 -5.08
C GLY A 17 -11.56 21.17 -4.94
N ASP A 18 -12.36 21.03 -6.00
CA ASP A 18 -13.77 21.45 -6.06
C ASP A 18 -14.77 20.32 -5.75
N GLY A 19 -14.28 19.10 -5.52
CA GLY A 19 -15.04 17.89 -5.23
C GLY A 19 -15.72 17.26 -6.43
N VAL A 20 -15.43 17.74 -7.64
CA VAL A 20 -16.07 17.32 -8.90
C VAL A 20 -15.04 16.97 -9.95
N THR A 21 -14.03 17.80 -10.14
CA THR A 21 -12.93 17.56 -11.06
C THR A 21 -12.10 16.39 -10.56
N ASP A 22 -11.75 15.48 -11.48
CA ASP A 22 -10.85 14.38 -11.15
C ASP A 22 -9.42 14.90 -10.95
N ASP A 23 -9.03 14.98 -9.69
CA ASP A 23 -7.74 15.49 -9.24
C ASP A 23 -6.66 14.40 -9.16
N THR A 24 -6.98 13.14 -9.51
CA THR A 24 -6.08 11.99 -9.30
C THR A 24 -4.70 12.21 -9.92
N GLN A 25 -4.62 12.72 -11.15
CA GLN A 25 -3.32 12.95 -11.80
C GLN A 25 -2.50 14.02 -11.10
N ALA A 26 -3.11 15.14 -10.73
CA ALA A 26 -2.41 16.23 -10.06
C ALA A 26 -1.87 15.79 -8.69
N ILE A 27 -2.62 14.93 -7.99
CA ILE A 27 -2.19 14.32 -6.72
C ILE A 27 -1.00 13.40 -6.96
N CYS A 28 -1.05 12.53 -7.98
CA CYS A 28 0.08 11.67 -8.34
C CYS A 28 1.33 12.49 -8.68
N ASP A 29 1.19 13.53 -9.50
CA ASP A 29 2.31 14.37 -9.95
C ASP A 29 2.93 15.16 -8.78
N ALA A 30 2.09 15.66 -7.87
CA ALA A 30 2.55 16.35 -6.67
C ALA A 30 3.38 15.43 -5.76
N HIS A 31 2.91 14.21 -5.51
CA HIS A 31 3.64 13.24 -4.70
C HIS A 31 4.90 12.73 -5.40
N ALA A 32 4.87 12.51 -6.72
CA ALA A 32 6.06 12.15 -7.47
C ALA A 32 7.16 13.23 -7.34
N TYR A 33 6.78 14.50 -7.47
CA TYR A 33 7.70 15.62 -7.28
C TYR A 33 8.23 15.71 -5.85
N ALA A 34 7.33 15.57 -4.86
CA ALA A 34 7.69 15.60 -3.44
C ALA A 34 8.70 14.50 -3.09
N ASN A 35 8.45 13.28 -3.55
CA ASN A 35 9.32 12.12 -3.37
C ASN A 35 10.70 12.34 -4.02
N GLU A 36 10.74 12.82 -5.27
CA GLU A 36 12.00 13.09 -5.99
C GLU A 36 12.86 14.16 -5.30
N HIS A 37 12.21 15.16 -4.71
CA HIS A 37 12.90 16.32 -4.11
C HIS A 37 13.02 16.24 -2.58
N ALA A 38 12.58 15.13 -1.97
CA ALA A 38 12.50 14.96 -0.51
C ALA A 38 11.78 16.13 0.19
N LEU A 39 10.65 16.56 -0.36
CA LEU A 39 9.81 17.62 0.18
C LEU A 39 8.55 17.06 0.81
N ASP A 40 8.09 17.69 1.90
CA ASP A 40 6.83 17.32 2.53
C ASP A 40 5.63 17.85 1.73
N VAL A 41 4.51 17.13 1.82
CA VAL A 41 3.24 17.48 1.19
C VAL A 41 2.28 18.07 2.22
N ARG A 42 1.61 19.18 1.89
CA ARG A 42 0.49 19.71 2.66
C ARG A 42 -0.62 20.22 1.75
N THR A 43 -1.84 19.76 2.00
CA THR A 43 -3.02 20.19 1.22
C THR A 43 -3.61 21.51 1.72
N ASP A 44 -4.40 22.17 0.88
CA ASP A 44 -5.29 23.24 1.35
C ASP A 44 -6.34 22.63 2.30
N PRO A 45 -6.46 23.11 3.55
CA PRO A 45 -7.49 22.65 4.49
C PRO A 45 -8.94 22.78 3.97
N ARG A 46 -9.19 23.61 2.96
CA ARG A 46 -10.49 23.82 2.31
C ARG A 46 -10.69 22.95 1.06
N GLY A 47 -9.63 22.31 0.55
CA GLY A 47 -9.67 21.49 -0.64
C GLY A 47 -10.61 20.29 -0.49
N THR A 48 -11.38 20.02 -1.54
CA THR A 48 -12.18 18.80 -1.67
C THR A 48 -11.75 18.08 -2.95
N TYR A 49 -10.97 17.02 -2.82
CA TYR A 49 -10.39 16.32 -3.96
C TYR A 49 -11.25 15.11 -4.34
N TYR A 50 -11.65 15.02 -5.61
CA TYR A 50 -12.36 13.86 -6.15
C TYR A 50 -11.38 12.97 -6.91
N MET A 51 -11.43 11.67 -6.62
CA MET A 51 -10.56 10.65 -7.18
C MET A 51 -11.42 9.47 -7.63
N GLY A 52 -11.54 9.23 -8.93
CA GLY A 52 -12.41 8.14 -9.42
C GLY A 52 -12.44 7.88 -10.92
N GLY A 53 -11.91 8.77 -11.76
CA GLY A 53 -11.90 8.60 -13.22
C GLY A 53 -10.65 7.92 -13.76
N LYS A 54 -9.63 7.64 -12.93
CA LYS A 54 -8.35 7.05 -13.37
C LYS A 54 -7.84 5.95 -12.40
N PRO A 55 -7.37 4.80 -12.91
CA PRO A 55 -6.80 3.73 -12.08
C PRO A 55 -5.32 4.04 -11.77
N LEU A 56 -5.05 5.11 -11.02
CA LEU A 56 -3.70 5.50 -10.62
C LEU A 56 -3.50 5.28 -9.13
N THR A 57 -2.30 4.81 -8.78
CA THR A 57 -1.82 4.71 -7.40
C THR A 57 -0.87 5.87 -7.13
N THR A 58 -1.13 6.59 -6.04
CA THR A 58 -0.25 7.66 -5.57
C THR A 58 0.77 7.08 -4.59
N ILE A 59 2.05 7.10 -4.97
CA ILE A 59 3.15 6.66 -4.09
C ILE A 59 3.49 7.79 -3.12
N ILE A 60 3.48 7.51 -1.82
CA ILE A 60 3.83 8.46 -0.76
C ILE A 60 5.09 7.96 -0.05
N ALA A 61 6.17 8.75 -0.11
CA ALA A 61 7.42 8.45 0.58
C ALA A 61 7.95 9.63 1.44
N THR A 62 7.19 10.72 1.52
CA THR A 62 7.52 11.95 2.27
C THR A 62 6.38 12.34 3.20
N ASN A 63 6.68 13.15 4.24
CA ASN A 63 5.64 13.45 5.23
C ASN A 63 4.48 14.15 4.55
N THR A 64 3.27 13.76 4.94
CA THR A 64 2.06 14.23 4.30
C THR A 64 1.08 14.70 5.36
N ASP A 65 0.72 15.98 5.30
CA ASP A 65 -0.32 16.60 6.12
C ASP A 65 -1.50 17.01 5.26
N TRP A 66 -2.52 16.16 5.23
CA TRP A 66 -3.78 16.44 4.55
C TRP A 66 -4.68 17.44 5.30
N SER A 67 -4.20 18.01 6.41
CA SER A 67 -4.92 19.03 7.18
C SER A 67 -6.38 18.61 7.42
N THR A 68 -7.35 19.44 7.02
CA THR A 68 -8.79 19.13 7.05
C THR A 68 -9.40 18.97 5.66
N SER A 69 -8.57 18.73 4.63
CA SER A 69 -9.07 18.55 3.26
C SER A 69 -9.93 17.29 3.16
N ARG A 70 -10.82 17.26 2.16
CA ARG A 70 -11.75 16.14 1.94
C ARG A 70 -11.33 15.37 0.71
N PHE A 71 -11.46 14.05 0.77
CA PHE A 71 -11.19 13.15 -0.34
C PHE A 71 -12.43 12.31 -0.62
N THR A 72 -12.90 12.35 -1.86
CA THR A 72 -13.94 11.44 -2.35
C THR A 72 -13.27 10.41 -3.25
N ILE A 73 -13.21 9.16 -2.79
CA ILE A 73 -12.73 8.01 -3.55
C ILE A 73 -13.94 7.34 -4.19
N ASP A 74 -14.10 7.45 -5.50
CA ASP A 74 -15.23 6.91 -6.24
C ASP A 74 -14.86 5.66 -7.04
N ASP A 75 -14.84 4.52 -6.34
CA ASP A 75 -14.61 3.20 -6.94
C ASP A 75 -15.77 2.73 -7.84
N ALA A 76 -16.91 3.45 -7.84
CA ALA A 76 -18.11 3.10 -8.60
C ALA A 76 -18.18 3.76 -9.99
N ALA A 77 -17.26 4.68 -10.30
CA ALA A 77 -17.26 5.46 -11.55
C ALA A 77 -16.73 4.71 -12.78
N GLY A 78 -16.48 3.40 -12.67
CA GLY A 78 -15.94 2.58 -13.77
C GLY A 78 -14.44 2.38 -13.72
N VAL A 79 -13.84 2.44 -12.52
CA VAL A 79 -12.43 2.12 -12.30
C VAL A 79 -12.15 0.70 -12.81
N GLU A 80 -11.32 0.58 -13.85
CA GLU A 80 -11.03 -0.67 -14.55
C GLU A 80 -10.44 -1.75 -13.61
N ASN A 81 -9.81 -1.34 -12.51
CA ASN A 81 -9.23 -2.23 -11.52
C ASN A 81 -9.38 -1.71 -10.07
N HIS A 82 -10.55 -1.97 -9.48
CA HIS A 82 -10.90 -1.73 -8.06
C HIS A 82 -10.05 -2.47 -7.02
N ARG A 83 -8.97 -3.18 -7.42
CA ARG A 83 -8.01 -3.80 -6.49
C ARG A 83 -6.75 -2.99 -6.29
N LEU A 84 -6.53 -1.93 -7.08
CA LEU A 84 -5.37 -1.06 -6.93
C LEU A 84 -5.56 -0.14 -5.72
N SER A 85 -4.51 -0.01 -4.91
CA SER A 85 -4.48 0.98 -3.83
C SER A 85 -4.51 2.39 -4.41
N VAL A 86 -5.32 3.28 -3.82
CA VAL A 86 -5.34 4.71 -4.20
C VAL A 86 -4.07 5.42 -3.72
N PHE A 87 -3.63 5.08 -2.51
CA PHE A 87 -2.38 5.54 -1.92
C PHE A 87 -1.55 4.33 -1.52
N GLU A 88 -0.26 4.38 -1.81
CA GLU A 88 0.70 3.37 -1.40
C GLU A 88 1.86 4.04 -0.68
N ILE A 89 2.06 3.65 0.57
CA ILE A 89 3.14 4.18 1.41
C ILE A 89 4.35 3.30 1.18
N GLN A 90 5.43 3.86 0.64
CA GLN A 90 6.61 3.08 0.27
C GLN A 90 7.91 3.75 0.72
N SER A 91 8.87 2.91 1.08
CA SER A 91 10.27 3.32 1.15
C SER A 91 10.82 3.53 -0.27
N LEU A 92 11.65 4.56 -0.45
CA LEU A 92 12.46 4.74 -1.68
C LEU A 92 13.85 4.12 -1.57
N LEU A 93 14.16 3.46 -0.45
CA LEU A 93 15.44 2.78 -0.28
C LEU A 93 15.48 1.51 -1.13
N GLU A 94 16.60 1.28 -1.80
CA GLU A 94 16.80 0.04 -2.55
C GLU A 94 16.82 -1.16 -1.58
N PRO A 95 16.19 -2.30 -1.96
CA PRO A 95 16.29 -3.52 -1.19
C PRO A 95 17.74 -3.95 -0.97
N GLU A 96 18.02 -4.51 0.20
CA GLU A 96 19.34 -5.09 0.50
C GLU A 96 19.42 -6.55 0.04
N GLU A 97 20.53 -6.91 -0.59
CA GLU A 97 20.80 -8.30 -0.99
C GLU A 97 21.28 -9.12 0.22
N LEU A 98 20.35 -9.83 0.86
CA LEU A 98 20.61 -10.71 1.99
C LEU A 98 20.39 -12.18 1.62
N SER A 99 21.14 -13.06 2.26
CA SER A 99 20.95 -14.52 2.11
C SER A 99 20.87 -15.21 3.46
N PHE A 100 20.00 -16.20 3.53
CA PHE A 100 19.83 -17.08 4.69
C PHE A 100 19.97 -18.51 4.19
N THR A 101 20.73 -19.35 4.89
CA THR A 101 20.79 -20.79 4.55
C THR A 101 19.61 -21.54 5.18
N SER A 102 19.34 -21.24 6.44
CA SER A 102 18.27 -21.83 7.23
C SER A 102 17.85 -20.88 8.35
N LEU A 103 16.66 -21.13 8.90
CA LEU A 103 16.13 -20.46 10.07
C LEU A 103 15.39 -21.48 10.93
N THR A 104 15.47 -21.32 12.24
CA THR A 104 14.76 -22.17 13.20
C THR A 104 13.58 -21.42 13.80
N ARG A 105 12.57 -22.16 14.25
CA ARG A 105 11.41 -21.56 14.91
C ARG A 105 11.87 -20.77 16.14
N ASP A 106 11.25 -19.61 16.35
CA ASP A 106 11.52 -18.70 17.48
C ASP A 106 12.96 -18.15 17.54
N GLN A 107 13.76 -18.31 16.47
CA GLN A 107 15.14 -17.80 16.42
C GLN A 107 15.19 -16.28 16.57
N ARG A 108 16.04 -15.81 17.49
CA ARG A 108 16.17 -14.38 17.85
C ARG A 108 17.41 -13.69 17.30
N GLN A 109 18.33 -14.44 16.71
CA GLN A 109 19.64 -13.93 16.32
C GLN A 109 20.16 -14.73 15.11
N THR A 110 20.86 -14.05 14.20
CA THR A 110 21.50 -14.64 13.01
C THR A 110 22.92 -14.09 12.84
N ASN A 111 23.71 -14.63 11.93
CA ASN A 111 25.01 -14.05 11.53
C ASN A 111 24.89 -13.10 10.33
N VAL A 112 23.71 -12.98 9.72
CA VAL A 112 23.43 -12.01 8.65
C VAL A 112 23.44 -10.60 9.23
N ARG A 113 24.16 -9.68 8.58
CA ARG A 113 24.36 -8.29 9.03
C ARG A 113 23.94 -7.33 7.92
N PRO A 114 22.70 -6.82 7.95
CA PRO A 114 22.28 -5.80 6.98
C PRO A 114 22.97 -4.46 7.28
N GLU A 115 23.09 -3.62 6.26
CA GLU A 115 23.62 -2.27 6.39
C GLU A 115 22.68 -1.38 7.21
N ARG A 116 21.37 -1.59 7.08
CA ARG A 116 20.29 -0.92 7.84
C ARG A 116 19.43 -1.94 8.59
N ASN A 117 18.54 -1.48 9.45
CA ASN A 117 17.50 -2.38 9.93
C ASN A 117 16.56 -2.65 8.76
N CYS A 118 16.17 -3.90 8.54
CA CYS A 118 15.33 -4.28 7.40
C CYS A 118 14.07 -4.99 7.87
N TRP A 119 12.94 -4.73 7.21
CA TRP A 119 11.86 -5.70 7.16
C TRP A 119 12.29 -6.80 6.19
N VAL A 120 12.33 -8.03 6.66
CA VAL A 120 12.78 -9.18 5.88
C VAL A 120 11.63 -10.15 5.71
N ARG A 121 11.37 -10.56 4.47
CA ARG A 121 10.52 -11.70 4.12
C ARG A 121 11.38 -12.83 3.61
N VAL A 122 11.19 -14.01 4.19
CA VAL A 122 11.83 -15.25 3.76
C VAL A 122 10.79 -16.20 3.20
N GLU A 123 11.18 -16.99 2.20
CA GLU A 123 10.32 -17.97 1.55
C GLU A 123 11.06 -19.31 1.40
N ASN A 124 10.31 -20.40 1.52
CA ASN A 124 10.68 -21.71 1.01
C ASN A 124 9.59 -22.19 0.04
N GLU A 125 9.87 -22.11 -1.25
CA GLU A 125 8.93 -22.48 -2.32
C GLU A 125 8.71 -23.99 -2.43
N ASN A 126 9.67 -24.77 -1.93
CA ASN A 126 9.66 -26.24 -1.90
C ASN A 126 8.71 -26.79 -0.82
N LYS A 127 8.22 -25.94 0.10
CA LYS A 127 7.34 -26.32 1.21
C LYS A 127 6.00 -25.60 1.10
N ARG A 128 4.90 -26.37 0.99
CA ARG A 128 3.53 -25.84 0.86
C ARG A 128 2.76 -25.92 2.17
N LEU A 129 2.23 -24.79 2.62
CA LEU A 129 1.35 -24.66 3.79
C LEU A 129 -0.11 -24.47 3.37
N TYR A 130 -1.04 -24.65 4.31
CA TYR A 130 -2.47 -24.40 4.15
C TYR A 130 -3.19 -25.18 3.02
N LEU A 131 -2.70 -26.38 2.72
CA LEU A 131 -3.31 -27.33 1.79
C LEU A 131 -4.71 -27.76 2.28
N ARG A 132 -5.75 -27.42 1.52
CA ARG A 132 -7.13 -27.86 1.78
C ARG A 132 -7.46 -29.09 0.95
N ARG A 133 -8.15 -30.05 1.56
CA ARG A 133 -8.64 -31.28 0.91
C ARG A 133 -10.18 -31.29 0.87
N GLY A 134 -10.78 -32.12 0.02
CA GLY A 134 -12.23 -32.23 -0.13
C GLY A 134 -12.80 -31.32 -1.22
N ARG A 135 -14.06 -30.88 -1.12
CA ARG A 135 -14.73 -30.08 -2.18
C ARG A 135 -14.08 -28.73 -2.50
N ASN A 136 -13.26 -28.20 -1.58
CA ASN A 136 -12.55 -26.93 -1.71
C ASN A 136 -11.02 -27.16 -1.75
N VAL A 137 -10.55 -28.04 -2.64
CA VAL A 137 -9.11 -28.29 -2.83
C VAL A 137 -8.41 -26.99 -3.25
N ASN A 138 -7.23 -26.74 -2.68
CA ASN A 138 -6.30 -25.72 -3.16
C ASN A 138 -4.87 -26.28 -3.21
N GLN A 139 -3.94 -25.54 -3.81
CA GLN A 139 -2.53 -25.93 -3.92
C GLN A 139 -1.68 -25.49 -2.71
N GLY A 140 -2.30 -24.94 -1.67
CA GLY A 140 -1.60 -24.27 -0.58
C GLY A 140 -0.87 -23.01 -1.05
N VAL A 141 0.04 -22.52 -0.22
CA VAL A 141 0.97 -21.42 -0.53
C VAL A 141 2.37 -21.79 -0.07
N SER A 142 3.40 -21.16 -0.64
CA SER A 142 4.77 -21.34 -0.16
C SER A 142 4.87 -20.97 1.32
N GLN A 143 5.70 -21.69 2.06
CA GLN A 143 6.06 -21.33 3.42
C GLN A 143 6.76 -19.97 3.39
N SER A 144 6.27 -19.01 4.16
CA SER A 144 6.90 -17.70 4.30
C SER A 144 6.70 -17.12 5.69
N ASN A 145 7.65 -16.29 6.11
CA ASN A 145 7.60 -15.47 7.32
C ASN A 145 8.07 -14.07 6.98
N CYS A 146 7.68 -13.09 7.78
CA CYS A 146 8.38 -11.82 7.84
C CYS A 146 8.81 -11.49 9.27
N PHE A 147 9.86 -10.70 9.41
CA PHE A 147 10.40 -10.22 10.69
C PHE A 147 11.24 -8.97 10.45
N VAL A 148 11.55 -8.22 11.51
CA VAL A 148 12.54 -7.13 11.43
C VAL A 148 13.91 -7.69 11.77
N LEU A 149 14.88 -7.50 10.87
CA LEU A 149 16.28 -7.80 11.10
C LEU A 149 17.03 -6.53 11.47
N ARG A 150 17.60 -6.49 12.66
CA ARG A 150 18.47 -5.39 13.09
C ARG A 150 19.88 -5.56 12.55
N ARG A 151 20.62 -4.46 12.44
CA ARG A 151 22.02 -4.43 11.96
C ARG A 151 22.96 -5.36 12.72
N ASP A 152 22.67 -5.63 13.99
CA ASP A 152 23.45 -6.54 14.83
C ASP A 152 23.06 -8.02 14.68
N GLY A 153 22.11 -8.32 13.79
CA GLY A 153 21.55 -9.64 13.53
C GLY A 153 20.37 -10.03 14.40
N THR A 154 19.93 -9.16 15.32
CA THR A 154 18.74 -9.41 16.15
C THR A 154 17.50 -9.54 15.26
N ILE A 155 16.70 -10.56 15.51
CA ILE A 155 15.42 -10.79 14.85
C ILE A 155 14.30 -10.36 15.80
N GLU A 156 13.50 -9.40 15.37
CA GLU A 156 12.30 -8.96 16.09
C GLU A 156 11.05 -9.55 15.43
N GLY A 157 10.19 -10.12 16.26
CA GLY A 157 9.09 -10.99 15.82
C GLY A 157 9.48 -12.47 15.91
N ASP A 158 8.47 -13.32 15.93
CA ASP A 158 8.63 -14.77 16.03
C ASP A 158 8.78 -15.37 14.63
N ILE A 159 9.74 -16.27 14.47
CA ILE A 159 9.79 -17.13 13.30
C ILE A 159 8.85 -18.30 13.59
N ASP A 160 7.77 -18.40 12.83
CA ASP A 160 6.69 -19.36 13.07
C ASP A 160 7.07 -20.81 12.74
N TRP A 161 8.14 -21.00 11.95
CA TRP A 161 8.46 -22.28 11.32
C TRP A 161 9.94 -22.66 11.31
N GLU A 162 10.20 -23.95 11.09
CA GLU A 162 11.51 -24.43 10.67
C GLU A 162 11.71 -24.23 9.16
N TYR A 163 12.81 -23.58 8.80
CA TYR A 163 13.31 -23.40 7.44
C TYR A 163 14.62 -24.16 7.29
N ASP A 164 14.48 -25.40 6.84
CA ASP A 164 15.58 -26.29 6.48
C ASP A 164 16.36 -25.77 5.26
N GLU A 165 15.70 -24.92 4.45
CA GLU A 165 16.24 -24.15 3.32
C GLU A 165 15.45 -22.84 3.21
N VAL A 166 16.11 -21.77 2.73
CA VAL A 166 15.46 -20.52 2.31
C VAL A 166 15.73 -20.33 0.82
N THR A 167 14.66 -20.27 0.02
CA THR A 167 14.73 -20.19 -1.45
C THR A 167 14.50 -18.77 -1.96
N GLY A 168 13.98 -17.87 -1.13
CA GLY A 168 13.75 -16.47 -1.48
C GLY A 168 13.91 -15.58 -0.26
N VAL A 169 14.53 -14.42 -0.47
CA VAL A 169 14.72 -13.39 0.54
C VAL A 169 14.38 -12.04 -0.10
N GLU A 170 13.56 -11.27 0.58
CA GLU A 170 13.30 -9.87 0.28
C GLU A 170 13.65 -9.08 1.54
N ALA A 171 14.57 -8.14 1.45
CA ALA A 171 14.97 -7.31 2.58
C ALA A 171 14.78 -5.83 2.22
N LEU A 172 13.76 -5.22 2.82
CA LEU A 172 13.41 -3.83 2.60
C LEU A 172 13.98 -2.99 3.76
N PRO A 173 14.93 -2.09 3.51
CA PRO A 173 15.45 -1.21 4.54
C PRO A 173 14.37 -0.36 5.19
N ILE A 174 14.49 -0.19 6.50
CA ILE A 174 13.63 0.68 7.31
C ILE A 174 14.34 2.02 7.46
N GLU A 175 13.61 3.11 7.23
CA GLU A 175 14.09 4.47 7.44
C GLU A 175 14.49 4.72 8.89
N ASN A 176 15.49 5.58 9.08
CA ASN A 176 15.86 6.04 10.43
C ASN A 176 14.83 7.01 11.01
N GLU A 177 14.11 7.73 10.15
CA GLU A 177 13.11 8.72 10.52
C GLU A 177 11.72 8.17 10.23
N THR A 178 10.78 8.46 11.13
CA THR A 178 9.39 8.03 10.95
C THR A 178 8.69 8.90 9.91
N LEU A 179 8.20 8.27 8.85
CA LEU A 179 7.29 8.89 7.90
C LEU A 179 5.93 9.17 8.57
N SER A 180 5.50 10.44 8.60
CA SER A 180 4.23 10.86 9.17
C SER A 180 3.20 11.17 8.09
N ILE A 181 2.06 10.47 8.13
CA ILE A 181 0.87 10.79 7.33
C ILE A 181 -0.27 11.11 8.27
N ARG A 182 -0.89 12.29 8.11
CA ARG A 182 -1.95 12.75 9.02
C ARG A 182 -2.98 13.62 8.30
N GLY A 183 -4.12 13.82 8.98
CA GLY A 183 -5.20 14.67 8.50
C GLY A 183 -6.03 14.01 7.39
N GLY A 184 -6.84 14.83 6.74
CA GLY A 184 -7.73 14.39 5.67
C GLY A 184 -9.04 13.77 6.19
N ILE A 185 -10.10 13.96 5.42
CA ILE A 185 -11.42 13.38 5.66
C ILE A 185 -11.81 12.57 4.43
N PHE A 186 -11.88 11.25 4.57
CA PHE A 186 -12.09 10.33 3.45
C PHE A 186 -13.56 9.87 3.37
N THR A 187 -14.10 9.88 2.16
CA THR A 187 -15.40 9.30 1.80
C THR A 187 -15.20 8.37 0.61
N THR A 188 -15.66 7.12 0.71
CA THR A 188 -15.54 6.14 -0.37
C THR A 188 -16.91 5.75 -0.92
N PHE A 189 -17.07 5.75 -2.25
CA PHE A 189 -18.24 5.23 -2.95
C PHE A 189 -17.91 3.88 -3.59
N ALA A 190 -18.21 2.80 -2.86
CA ALA A 190 -17.82 1.43 -3.26
C ALA A 190 -18.84 0.68 -4.15
N SER A 191 -20.03 1.23 -4.42
CA SER A 191 -20.99 0.59 -5.35
C SER A 191 -22.13 1.52 -5.81
N ARG A 192 -22.55 1.37 -7.08
CA ARG A 192 -23.87 1.80 -7.56
C ARG A 192 -24.76 0.57 -7.76
N TRP A 193 -25.49 0.16 -6.71
CA TRP A 193 -26.50 -0.89 -6.84
C TRP A 193 -27.66 -0.41 -7.74
N GLN A 194 -27.68 -0.84 -9.01
CA GLN A 194 -28.85 -0.67 -9.87
C GLN A 194 -29.80 -1.86 -9.72
N ARG A 195 -30.91 -1.65 -9.01
CA ARG A 195 -32.01 -2.62 -8.96
C ARG A 195 -32.75 -2.61 -10.31
N LYS A 196 -32.49 -3.60 -11.18
CA LYS A 196 -33.38 -3.86 -12.32
C LYS A 196 -34.79 -4.12 -11.76
N ARG A 197 -35.76 -3.29 -12.13
CA ARG A 197 -37.18 -3.56 -11.82
C ARG A 197 -37.54 -4.89 -12.50
N GLY A 198 -37.77 -5.94 -11.72
CA GLY A 198 -38.28 -7.19 -12.23
C GLY A 198 -39.61 -6.94 -12.94
N THR A 199 -39.72 -7.37 -14.19
CA THR A 199 -40.99 -7.45 -14.90
C THR A 199 -41.94 -8.34 -14.10
N SER A 200 -43.05 -7.77 -13.64
CA SER A 200 -44.18 -8.53 -13.13
C SER A 200 -44.78 -9.35 -14.28
N THR A 201 -44.46 -10.63 -14.37
CA THR A 201 -45.27 -11.58 -15.13
C THR A 201 -46.55 -11.80 -14.34
N GLY A 202 -47.63 -11.14 -14.79
CA GLY A 202 -48.97 -11.43 -14.33
C GLY A 202 -49.31 -12.88 -14.62
N ILE A 203 -49.66 -13.63 -13.59
CA ILE A 203 -50.33 -14.92 -13.73
C ILE A 203 -51.77 -14.60 -14.08
N GLY A 204 -52.10 -14.61 -15.38
CA GLY A 204 -53.47 -14.61 -15.86
C GLY A 204 -54.09 -15.96 -15.58
N THR A 205 -55.12 -15.97 -14.74
CA THR A 205 -56.02 -17.11 -14.54
C THR A 205 -57.00 -17.19 -15.71
N SER A 206 -57.03 -18.33 -16.39
CA SER A 206 -58.21 -18.90 -17.06
C SER A 206 -57.97 -20.37 -17.36
#